data_AF-A0A7S0DUY9-F1
#
_entry.id   AF-A0A7S0DUY9-F1
#
_cell.length_a   1.000
_cell.length_b   1.000
_cell.length_c   1.000
_cell.angle_alpha   90.00
_cell.angle_beta   90.00
_cell.angle_gamma   90.00
#
_symmetry.space_group_name_H-M   'P 1'
#
loop_
_entity.id
_entity.type
_entity.pdbx_description
1 polymer ?
#
loop_
_entity_poly.entity_id
_entity_poly.type
_entity_poly.pdbx_seq_one_letter_code
_entity_poly.pdbx_strand_id
1 'polypeptide(L)'
;GWQPTDEAALERAGVAIGSGIGSLTDIVEASTVLSARGHRRVSPHFIPKMLVNMAAGQVSIRTGFKGPSASPSTACATGVHALSDALHIIQRGAADVML
;
A
#
# COMPACT_ATOMS: atom_id res chain seq x y z
N GLY A 1 16.83 -14.59 0.00
CA GLY A 1 15.67 -14.31 0.86
C GLY A 1 14.60 -15.36 0.61
N TRP A 2 13.57 -15.42 1.45
CA TRP A 2 12.41 -16.31 1.26
C TRP A 2 11.73 -16.04 -0.09
N GLN A 3 11.19 -17.10 -0.72
CA GLN A 3 10.45 -17.00 -1.97
C GLN A 3 9.23 -17.95 -1.93
N PRO A 4 8.08 -17.53 -2.46
CA PRO A 4 6.90 -18.39 -2.59
C PRO A 4 7.17 -19.50 -3.61
N THR A 5 6.78 -20.73 -3.28
CA THR A 5 7.05 -21.92 -4.11
C THR A 5 5.89 -22.30 -5.02
N ASP A 6 4.67 -21.85 -4.69
CA ASP A 6 3.44 -22.15 -5.42
C ASP A 6 2.36 -21.06 -5.18
N GLU A 7 1.20 -21.25 -5.80
CA GLU A 7 0.06 -20.33 -5.69
C GLU A 7 -0.47 -20.23 -4.25
N ALA A 8 -0.53 -21.36 -3.53
CA ALA A 8 -0.99 -21.37 -2.14
C ALA A 8 -0.06 -20.52 -1.25
N ALA A 9 1.26 -20.59 -1.47
CA ALA A 9 2.22 -19.74 -0.76
C ALA A 9 2.02 -18.26 -1.09
N LEU A 10 1.60 -17.89 -2.30
CA LEU A 10 1.27 -16.50 -2.67
C LEU A 10 0.01 -16.01 -1.96
N GLU A 11 -1.02 -16.84 -1.86
CA GLU A 11 -2.27 -16.54 -1.12
C GLU A 11 -2.04 -16.41 0.39
N ARG A 12 -1.00 -17.08 0.90
CA ARG A 12 -0.57 -17.01 2.31
C ARG A 12 0.49 -15.93 2.58
N ALA A 13 0.93 -15.19 1.56
CA ALA A 13 1.86 -14.08 1.68
C ALA A 13 1.12 -12.75 1.52
N GLY A 14 1.19 -11.88 2.54
CA GLY A 14 0.55 -10.58 2.55
C GLY A 14 1.52 -9.41 2.60
N VAL A 15 0.99 -8.19 2.54
CA VAL A 15 1.75 -6.94 2.57
C VAL A 15 1.14 -5.99 3.60
N ALA A 16 1.95 -5.49 4.52
CA ALA A 16 1.58 -4.52 5.54
C ALA A 16 2.52 -3.30 5.47
N ILE A 17 2.18 -2.36 4.60
CA ILE A 17 2.95 -1.12 4.42
C ILE A 17 2.02 0.07 4.65
N GLY A 18 2.29 0.84 5.70
CA GLY A 18 1.57 2.07 6.01
C GLY A 18 2.33 3.32 5.57
N SER A 19 1.59 4.40 5.37
CA SER A 19 2.15 5.76 5.26
C SER A 19 1.29 6.74 6.06
N GLY A 20 1.94 7.70 6.73
CA GLY A 20 1.22 8.74 7.47
C GLY A 20 0.44 9.70 6.57
N ILE A 21 0.91 9.92 5.34
CA ILE A 21 0.25 10.75 4.34
C ILE A 21 0.61 10.28 2.92
N GLY A 22 -0.26 10.57 1.96
CA GLY A 22 0.03 10.41 0.54
C GLY A 22 1.02 11.46 0.00
N SER A 23 1.26 11.45 -1.32
CA SER A 23 2.20 12.36 -1.98
C SER A 23 1.73 13.82 -2.01
N LEU A 24 2.11 14.64 -1.04
CA LEU A 24 1.76 16.08 -1.03
C LEU A 24 2.14 16.79 -2.33
N THR A 25 3.27 16.42 -2.94
CA THR A 25 3.72 16.97 -4.22
C THR A 25 2.72 16.73 -5.34
N ASP A 26 2.22 15.50 -5.49
CA ASP A 26 1.23 15.17 -6.52
C ASP A 26 -0.12 15.86 -6.23
N ILE A 27 -0.52 16.09 -4.96
CA ILE A 27 -1.72 16.90 -4.62
C ILE A 27 -1.57 18.32 -5.15
N VAL A 28 -0.44 18.97 -4.83
CA VAL A 28 -0.21 20.37 -5.20
C VAL A 28 -0.15 20.53 -6.72
N GLU A 29 0.52 19.60 -7.41
CA GLU A 29 0.57 19.58 -8.86
C GLU A 29 -0.83 19.40 -9.47
N ALA A 30 -1.59 18.42 -9.01
CA ALA A 30 -2.94 18.16 -9.51
C ALA A 30 -3.89 19.33 -9.26
N SER A 31 -3.80 19.98 -8.10
CA SER A 31 -4.57 21.18 -7.76
C SER A 31 -4.23 22.35 -8.70
N THR A 32 -2.94 22.55 -8.97
CA THR A 32 -2.47 23.59 -9.90
C THR A 32 -2.97 23.34 -11.32
N VAL A 33 -2.87 22.09 -11.80
CA VAL A 33 -3.36 21.69 -13.13
C VAL A 33 -4.87 21.82 -13.23
N LEU A 34 -5.60 21.38 -12.21
CA LEU A 34 -7.06 21.48 -12.15
C LEU A 34 -7.51 22.95 -12.25
N SER A 35 -6.87 23.83 -11.48
CA SER A 35 -7.20 25.26 -11.43
C SER A 35 -6.85 25.98 -12.74
N ALA A 36 -5.69 25.69 -13.32
CA ALA A 36 -5.21 26.41 -14.50
C ALA A 36 -5.74 25.86 -15.84
N ARG A 37 -6.05 24.55 -15.90
CA ARG A 37 -6.30 23.85 -17.18
C ARG A 37 -7.53 22.93 -17.16
N GLY A 38 -8.25 22.88 -16.05
CA GLY A 38 -9.46 22.08 -15.89
C GLY A 38 -9.22 20.58 -15.67
N HIS A 39 -10.26 19.88 -15.25
CA HIS A 39 -10.19 18.49 -14.78
C HIS A 39 -9.68 17.51 -15.84
N ARG A 40 -9.92 17.75 -17.14
CA ARG A 40 -9.48 16.87 -18.24
C ARG A 40 -7.95 16.77 -18.36
N ARG A 41 -7.20 17.69 -17.74
CA ARG A 41 -5.74 17.70 -17.77
C ARG A 41 -5.10 17.05 -16.55
N VAL A 42 -5.88 16.70 -15.52
CA VAL A 42 -5.39 15.95 -14.37
C VAL A 42 -5.04 14.53 -14.82
N SER A 43 -3.89 14.03 -14.37
CA SER A 43 -3.42 12.69 -14.74
C SER A 43 -4.38 11.61 -14.23
N PRO A 44 -4.69 10.57 -15.03
CA PRO A 44 -5.47 9.42 -14.55
C PRO A 44 -4.75 8.65 -13.45
N HIS A 45 -3.43 8.79 -13.33
CA HIS A 45 -2.63 8.17 -12.26
C HIS A 45 -2.57 8.99 -10.97
N PHE A 46 -3.21 10.16 -10.91
CA PHE A 46 -3.20 11.00 -9.72
C PHE A 46 -3.70 10.24 -8.48
N ILE A 47 -4.87 9.59 -8.56
CA ILE A 47 -5.44 8.85 -7.43
C ILE A 47 -4.51 7.70 -7.00
N PRO A 48 -4.03 6.80 -7.89
CA PRO A 48 -3.05 5.79 -7.51
C PRO A 48 -1.76 6.31 -6.88
N LYS A 49 -1.26 7.49 -7.28
CA LYS A 49 -0.07 8.08 -6.65
C LYS A 49 -0.34 8.64 -5.25
N MET A 50 -1.59 9.05 -5.01
CA MET A 50 -1.96 9.74 -3.78
C MET A 50 -2.41 8.82 -2.65
N LEU A 51 -3.02 7.69 -3.00
CA LEU A 51 -3.59 6.81 -2.00
C LEU A 51 -2.50 6.17 -1.13
N VAL A 52 -2.65 6.30 0.19
CA VAL A 52 -1.71 5.76 1.19
C VAL A 52 -1.49 4.25 1.01
N ASN A 53 -2.53 3.51 0.66
CA ASN A 53 -2.45 2.05 0.48
C ASN A 53 -1.75 1.62 -0.81
N MET A 54 -1.40 2.53 -1.71
CA MET A 54 -0.74 2.17 -2.97
C MET A 54 0.73 1.79 -2.80
N ALA A 55 1.36 2.15 -1.68
CA ALA A 55 2.65 1.57 -1.32
C ALA A 55 2.52 0.04 -1.15
N ALA A 56 1.57 -0.43 -0.33
CA ALA A 56 1.29 -1.85 -0.16
C ALA A 56 0.81 -2.50 -1.45
N GLY A 57 -0.10 -1.84 -2.18
CA GLY A 57 -0.65 -2.36 -3.44
C GLY A 57 0.41 -2.55 -4.53
N GLN A 58 1.31 -1.58 -4.72
CA GLN A 58 2.40 -1.72 -5.70
C GLN A 58 3.38 -2.83 -5.33
N VAL A 59 3.66 -3.01 -4.04
CA VAL A 59 4.51 -4.10 -3.57
C VAL A 59 3.83 -5.45 -3.75
N SER A 60 2.54 -5.57 -3.43
CA SER A 60 1.75 -6.78 -3.71
C SER A 60 1.76 -7.13 -5.20
N ILE A 61 1.52 -6.16 -6.09
CA ILE A 61 1.56 -6.37 -7.55
C ILE A 61 2.95 -6.85 -8.00
N ARG A 62 4.03 -6.24 -7.50
CA ARG A 62 5.41 -6.58 -7.90
C ARG A 62 5.87 -7.93 -7.38
N THR A 63 5.43 -8.31 -6.18
CA THR A 63 5.81 -9.58 -5.54
C THR A 63 4.89 -10.73 -5.93
N GLY A 64 3.68 -10.42 -6.42
CA GLY A 64 2.63 -11.40 -6.68
C GLY A 64 1.91 -11.86 -5.41
N PHE A 65 2.15 -11.23 -4.25
CA PHE A 65 1.51 -11.58 -2.98
C PHE A 65 0.01 -11.32 -3.04
N LYS A 66 -0.78 -12.35 -2.70
CA LYS A 66 -2.24 -12.42 -2.85
C LYS A 66 -2.97 -12.52 -1.50
N GLY A 67 -2.22 -12.63 -0.41
CA GLY A 67 -2.75 -12.62 0.94
C GLY A 67 -3.19 -11.24 1.42
N PRO A 68 -3.40 -11.08 2.74
CA PRO A 68 -3.89 -9.84 3.34
C PRO A 68 -3.06 -8.60 2.97
N SER A 69 -3.74 -7.50 2.64
CA SER A 69 -3.11 -6.20 2.39
C SER A 69 -3.56 -5.18 3.43
N ALA A 70 -2.61 -4.67 4.21
CA ALA A 70 -2.84 -3.68 5.27
C ALA A 70 -2.03 -2.42 5.01
N SER A 71 -2.61 -1.26 5.31
CA SER A 71 -1.97 0.05 5.14
C SER A 71 -2.42 1.03 6.21
N PRO A 72 -2.00 0.84 7.47
CA PRO A 72 -2.38 1.75 8.54
C PRO A 72 -1.82 3.16 8.27
N SER A 73 -2.50 4.17 8.81
CA SER A 73 -2.08 5.56 8.73
C SER A 73 -2.34 6.23 10.07
N THR A 74 -1.30 6.30 10.89
CA THR A 74 -1.36 6.81 12.27
C THR A 74 -0.17 7.70 12.56
N ALA A 75 0.11 8.62 11.62
CA ALA A 75 1.23 9.55 11.69
C ALA A 75 2.57 8.84 12.00
N CYS A 76 3.31 9.31 13.02
CA CYS A 76 4.62 8.76 13.39
C CYS A 76 4.57 7.30 13.85
N ALA A 77 3.42 6.82 14.33
CA ALA A 77 3.26 5.43 14.78
C ALA A 77 2.98 4.45 13.63
N THR A 78 2.83 4.93 12.39
CA THR A 78 2.39 4.13 11.24
C THR A 78 3.24 2.87 11.02
N GLY A 79 4.57 2.99 11.11
CA GLY A 79 5.46 1.84 10.94
C GLY A 79 5.24 0.76 12.01
N VAL A 80 5.07 1.17 13.28
CA VAL A 80 4.80 0.25 14.40
C VAL A 80 3.43 -0.40 14.26
N HIS A 81 2.40 0.34 13.82
CA HIS A 81 1.09 -0.26 13.58
C HIS A 81 1.09 -1.21 12.39
N ALA A 82 1.85 -0.93 11.33
CA ALA A 82 2.00 -1.86 10.21
C ALA A 82 2.62 -3.20 10.66
N LEU A 83 3.65 -3.14 11.50
CA LEU A 83 4.26 -4.33 12.11
C LEU A 83 3.29 -5.06 13.05
N SER A 84 2.53 -4.31 13.85
CA SER A 84 1.55 -4.88 14.78
C SER A 84 0.40 -5.57 14.04
N ASP A 85 -0.10 -4.96 12.97
CA ASP A 85 -1.12 -5.54 12.09
C ASP A 85 -0.58 -6.81 11.41
N ALA A 86 0.63 -6.77 10.86
CA ALA A 86 1.28 -7.94 10.27
C ALA A 86 1.38 -9.10 11.27
N LEU A 87 1.82 -8.83 12.50
CA LEU A 87 1.91 -9.82 13.57
C LEU A 87 0.53 -10.41 13.90
N HIS A 88 -0.48 -9.56 14.09
CA HIS A 88 -1.83 -10.01 14.41
C HIS A 88 -2.47 -10.83 13.27
N ILE A 89 -2.19 -10.47 12.01
CA ILE A 89 -2.63 -11.22 10.82
C ILE A 89 -2.04 -12.63 10.83
N ILE A 90 -0.74 -12.76 11.09
CA ILE A 90 -0.06 -14.06 11.19
C ILE A 90 -0.60 -14.86 12.38
N GLN A 91 -0.75 -14.23 13.56
CA GLN A 91 -1.27 -14.89 14.76
C GLN A 91 -2.69 -15.45 14.59
N ARG A 92 -3.53 -14.79 13.79
CA ARG A 92 -4.88 -15.25 13.45
C ARG A 92 -4.90 -16.34 12.37
N GLY A 93 -3.74 -16.70 11.83
CA GLY A 93 -3.58 -17.72 10.79
C GLY A 93 -4.02 -17.26 9.39
N ALA A 94 -4.16 -15.96 9.16
CA ALA A 94 -4.60 -15.39 7.87
C ALA A 94 -3.46 -15.25 6.85
N ALA A 95 -2.21 -15.27 7.29
CA ALA A 95 -1.01 -15.29 6.45
C ALA A 95 0.13 -16.03 7.19
N ASP A 96 1.08 -16.57 6.43
CA ASP A 96 2.30 -17.17 6.99
C ASP A 96 3.50 -16.22 6.89
N VAL A 97 3.46 -15.29 5.92
CA VAL A 97 4.49 -14.27 5.68
C VAL A 97 3.82 -12.93 5.45
N MET A 98 4.37 -11.89 6.06
CA MET A 98 3.96 -10.50 5.83
C MET A 98 5.20 -9.67 5.53
N LEU A 99 5.08 -8.76 4.55
CA LEU A 99 6.13 -7.83 4.16
C LEU A 99 5.72 -6.37 4.42
#